data_AF-B4LJF1-F1
#
_entry.id   AF-B4LJF1-F1
#
_cell.length_a   1.000
_cell.length_b   1.000
_cell.length_c   1.000
_cell.angle_alpha   90.00
_cell.angle_beta   90.00
_cell.angle_gamma   90.00
#
_symmetry.space_group_name_H-M   'P 1'
#
loop_
_entity.id
_entity.type
_entity.pdbx_description
1 polymer ?
#
loop_
_entity_poly.entity_id
_entity_poly.type
_entity_poly.pdbx_seq_one_letter_code
_entity_poly.pdbx_strand_id
1 'polypeptide(L)' 'MVRKHRGTLAVIEQIYQDIPAFTDIFTEESFYTFAFCFVCATVLVAFILSRFITIKPVDF' A
#
# COMPACT_ATOMS: atom_id res chain seq x y z
N MET A 1 37.00 -10.90 -4.54
CA MET A 1 36.11 -10.93 -5.72
C MET A 1 34.67 -11.12 -5.25
N VAL A 2 33.88 -10.05 -5.25
CA VAL A 2 32.47 -10.10 -4.82
C VAL A 2 31.61 -10.57 -6.00
N ARG A 3 30.85 -11.65 -5.82
CA ARG A 3 29.96 -12.25 -6.81
C ARG A 3 28.80 -11.27 -7.09
N LYS A 4 28.92 -10.44 -8.14
CA LYS A 4 27.89 -9.48 -8.57
C LYS A 4 26.67 -10.25 -9.11
N HIS A 5 25.58 -10.33 -8.35
CA HIS A 5 24.28 -10.85 -8.80
C HIS A 5 23.70 -9.92 -9.89
N ARG A 6 24.14 -10.11 -11.14
CA ARG A 6 23.72 -9.29 -12.29
C ARG A 6 22.22 -9.43 -12.62
N GLY A 7 21.61 -10.58 -12.32
CA GLY A 7 20.19 -10.84 -12.62
C GLY A 7 19.22 -10.02 -11.76
N THR A 8 19.49 -9.90 -10.46
CA THR A 8 18.59 -9.18 -9.54
C THR A 8 18.61 -7.68 -9.78
N LEU A 9 19.78 -7.10 -10.07
CA LEU A 9 19.91 -5.67 -10.35
C LEU A 9 19.19 -5.28 -11.66
N ALA A 10 19.30 -6.11 -12.70
CA ALA A 10 18.63 -5.85 -13.98
C ALA A 10 17.10 -5.87 -13.86
N VAL A 11 16.56 -6.79 -13.06
CA VAL A 11 15.11 -6.85 -12.80
C VAL A 11 14.64 -5.63 -11.99
N ILE A 12 15.42 -5.21 -11.00
CA ILE A 12 15.13 -4.00 -10.22
C ILE A 12 15.14 -2.76 -11.12
N GLU A 13 16.16 -2.59 -11.97
CA GLU A 13 16.24 -1.45 -12.90
C GLU A 13 15.04 -1.40 -13.87
N GLN A 14 14.57 -2.55 -14.39
CA GLN A 14 13.39 -2.59 -15.25
C GLN A 14 12.11 -2.17 -14.50
N ILE A 15 11.90 -2.67 -13.28
CA ILE A 15 10.72 -2.31 -12.47
C ILE A 15 10.72 -0.80 -12.16
N TYR A 16 11.88 -0.21 -11.87
CA TYR A 16 11.98 1.23 -11.63
C TYR A 16 11.72 2.08 -12.88
N GLN A 17 12.00 1.57 -14.08
CA GLN A 17 11.70 2.26 -15.34
C GLN A 17 10.20 2.21 -15.69
N ASP A 18 9.54 1.11 -15.33
CA ASP A 18 8.13 0.88 -15.67
C ASP A 18 7.14 1.53 -14.69
N ILE A 19 7.59 1.85 -13.47
CA ILE A 19 6.75 2.51 -12.47
C ILE A 19 6.77 4.04 -12.71
N PRO A 20 5.63 4.64 -13.12
CA PRO A 20 5.57 6.09 -13.28
C PRO A 20 5.76 6.79 -11.94
N ALA A 21 6.28 8.02 -11.99
CA ALA A 21 6.45 8.78 -10.76
C ALA A 21 5.08 9.03 -10.11
N PHE A 22 5.06 9.10 -8.78
CA PHE A 22 3.81 9.29 -8.04
C PHE A 22 3.03 10.52 -8.51
N THR A 23 3.73 11.60 -8.83
CA THR A 23 3.16 12.85 -9.36
C THR A 23 2.65 12.73 -10.78
N ASP A 24 3.10 11.74 -11.54
CA ASP A 24 2.59 11.45 -12.88
C ASP A 24 1.26 10.68 -12.80
N ILE A 25 1.03 9.95 -11.70
CA ILE A 25 -0.20 9.20 -11.43
C ILE A 25 -1.23 10.07 -10.72
N PHE A 26 -0.80 10.90 -9.77
CA PHE A 26 -1.67 11.71 -8.92
C PHE A 26 -1.32 13.19 -8.98
N THR A 27 -2.35 14.01 -9.23
CA THR A 27 -2.32 15.43 -8.87
C THR A 27 -2.54 15.60 -7.37
N GLU A 28 -2.12 16.74 -6.82
CA GLU A 28 -2.31 17.06 -5.39
C GLU A 28 -3.77 16.91 -4.94
N GLU A 29 -4.72 17.45 -5.71
CA GLU A 29 -6.15 17.36 -5.41
C GLU A 29 -6.68 15.92 -5.45
N SER A 30 -6.28 15.15 -6.47
CA SER A 30 -6.71 13.75 -6.62
C SER A 30 -6.13 12.87 -5.50
N PHE A 31 -4.90 13.15 -5.05
CA PHE A 31 -4.29 12.46 -3.93
C PHE A 31 -5.04 12.72 -2.61
N TYR A 32 -5.38 13.98 -2.31
CA TYR A 32 -6.14 14.28 -1.11
C TYR A 32 -7.53 13.63 -1.11
N THR A 33 -8.19 13.63 -2.28
CA THR A 33 -9.49 12.95 -2.45
C THR A 33 -9.36 11.45 -2.22
N PHE A 34 -8.33 10.82 -2.81
CA PHE A 34 -8.03 9.41 -2.59
C PHE A 34 -7.75 9.10 -1.11
N ALA A 35 -6.90 9.87 -0.45
CA ALA A 35 -6.55 9.68 0.95
C ALA A 35 -7.78 9.78 1.86
N PHE A 36 -8.64 10.78 1.62
CA PHE A 36 -9.90 10.93 2.34
C PHE A 36 -10.82 9.71 2.14
N CYS A 37 -11.05 9.31 0.88
CA CYS A 37 -11.87 8.15 0.57
C CYS A 37 -11.30 6.85 1.17
N PHE A 38 -9.98 6.67 1.16
CA PHE A 38 -9.31 5.52 1.73
C PHE A 38 -9.49 5.45 3.26
N VAL A 39 -9.36 6.58 3.95
CA VAL A 39 -9.62 6.65 5.40
C VAL A 39 -11.09 6.35 5.70
N CYS A 40 -12.02 6.97 4.98
CA CYS A 40 -13.45 6.70 5.12
C CYS A 40 -13.78 5.22 4.90
N ALA A 41 -13.24 4.60 3.84
CA ALA A 41 -13.41 3.18 3.56
C ALA A 41 -12.82 2.30 4.67
N THR A 42 -11.65 2.64 5.19
CA THR A 42 -11.01 1.92 6.29
C THR A 42 -11.86 1.98 7.55
N VAL A 43 -12.40 3.15 7.90
CA VAL A 43 -13.30 3.32 9.04
C VAL A 43 -14.59 2.52 8.84
N LEU A 44 -15.18 2.56 7.64
CA LEU A 44 -16.38 1.77 7.32
C LEU A 44 -16.10 0.27 7.46
N VAL A 45 -14.99 -0.22 6.92
CA VAL A 45 -14.59 -1.62 7.06
C VAL A 45 -14.36 -1.99 8.52
N ALA A 46 -13.64 -1.16 9.29
CA ALA A 46 -13.42 -1.40 10.71
C ALA A 46 -14.74 -1.44 11.49
N PHE A 47 -15.68 -0.55 11.19
CA PHE A 47 -17.00 -0.53 11.79
C PHE A 47 -17.80 -1.79 11.45
N ILE A 48 -17.84 -2.18 10.17
CA ILE A 48 -18.47 -3.43 9.73
C ILE A 48 -17.85 -4.62 10.47
N LEU A 49 -16.52 -4.73 10.46
CA LEU A 49 -15.81 -5.82 11.12
C LEU A 49 -16.03 -5.84 12.63
N SER A 50 -16.15 -4.69 13.29
CA SER A 50 -16.50 -4.62 14.72
C SER A 50 -17.83 -5.30 15.05
N ARG A 51 -18.77 -5.32 14.09
CA ARG A 51 -20.06 -6.00 14.26
C ARG A 51 -19.97 -7.51 14.11
N PHE A 52 -19.01 -8.01 13.33
CA PHE A 52 -18.87 -9.44 13.00
C PHE A 52 -17.78 -10.16 13.80
N ILE A 53 -16.73 -9.45 14.21
CA ILE A 53 -15.60 -10.00 14.94
C ILE A 53 -15.83 -9.74 16.43
N THR A 54 -16.27 -10.76 17.15
CA THR A 54 -16.29 -10.74 18.62
C THR A 54 -14.89 -11.07 19.14
N ILE A 55 -14.19 -10.05 19.62
CA ILE A 55 -12.88 -10.23 20.28
C ILE A 55 -13.15 -10.91 21.62
N LYS A 56 -12.69 -12.16 21.76
CA LYS A 56 -12.73 -12.87 23.04
C LYS A 56 -11.50 -12.48 23.84
N PRO A 57 -11.62 -12.26 25.17
CA PRO A 57 -10.46 -12.12 26.02
C PRO A 57 -9.60 -13.39 25.90
N VAL A 58 -8.28 -13.20 25.84
CA VAL A 58 -7.35 -14.32 25.97
C VAL A 58 -7.09 -14.47 27.45
N ASP A 59 -7.40 -15.65 28.00
CA ASP A 59 -7.05 -15.99 29.38
C ASP A 59 -5.58 -16.42 29.37
N PHE A 60 -4.73 -15.66 30.08
CA PHE A 60 -3.32 -15.98 30.32
C PHE A 60 -3.15 -16.74 31.64
#